data_AF-A0A7X4LMK7-F1
#
_entry.id   AF-A0A7X4LMK7-F1
#
_cell.length_a   1.000
_cell.length_b   1.000
_cell.length_c   1.000
_cell.angle_alpha   90.00
_cell.angle_beta   90.00
_cell.angle_gamma   90.00
#
_symmetry.space_group_name_H-M   'P 1'
#
loop_
_entity.id
_entity.type
_entity.pdbx_description
1 polymer ?
#
loop_
_entity_poly.entity_id
_entity_poly.type
_entity_poly.pdbx_seq_one_letter_code
_entity_poly.pdbx_strand_id
1 'polypeptide(L)' 'MEEEELQALRKQVKKAKRIASERAGELHDLVEERLPQAFDEIPALAKACYDACQHWADVTQQLKEAESVADH' A
#
# COMPACT_ATOMS: atom_id res chain seq x y z
N MET A 1 -20.60 -11.65 -3.34
CA MET A 1 -19.94 -10.86 -4.39
C MET A 1 -19.80 -11.71 -5.63
N GLU A 2 -19.77 -11.08 -6.80
CA GLU A 2 -19.53 -11.80 -8.06
C GLU A 2 -18.04 -12.12 -8.24
N GLU A 3 -17.71 -13.19 -8.96
CA GLU A 3 -16.32 -13.60 -9.22
C GLU A 3 -15.53 -12.46 -9.91
N GLU A 4 -16.18 -11.66 -10.76
CA GLU A 4 -15.56 -10.50 -11.40
C GLU A 4 -15.11 -9.44 -10.38
N GLU A 5 -15.93 -9.17 -9.36
CA GLU A 5 -15.62 -8.21 -8.28
C GLU A 5 -14.46 -8.71 -7.41
N LEU A 6 -14.44 -10.02 -7.10
CA LEU A 6 -13.33 -10.69 -6.41
C LEU A 6 -12.02 -10.58 -7.19
N GLN A 7 -12.05 -10.82 -8.50
CA GLN A 7 -10.89 -10.67 -9.38
C GLN A 7 -10.42 -9.21 -9.46
N ALA A 8 -11.35 -8.25 -9.48
CA ALA A 8 -11.02 -6.83 -9.42
C ALA A 8 -10.31 -6.47 -8.09
N LEU A 9 -10.81 -6.95 -6.95
CA LEU A 9 -10.17 -6.73 -5.64
C LEU A 9 -8.78 -7.36 -5.55
N ARG A 10 -8.59 -8.58 -6.07
CA ARG A 10 -7.26 -9.21 -6.15
C ARG A 10 -6.26 -8.36 -6.96
N LYS A 11 -6.71 -7.76 -8.06
CA LYS A 11 -5.88 -6.82 -8.85
C LYS A 11 -5.57 -5.54 -8.08
N GLN A 12 -6.55 -4.99 -7.36
CA GLN A 12 -6.37 -3.81 -6.52
C GLN A 12 -5.35 -4.06 -5.41
N VAL A 13 -5.42 -5.19 -4.71
CA VAL A 13 -4.44 -5.59 -3.68
C VAL A 13 -3.03 -5.65 -4.27
N LYS A 14 -2.85 -6.28 -5.43
CA LYS A 14 -1.54 -6.37 -6.09
C LYS A 14 -0.99 -4.98 -6.46
N LYS A 15 -1.85 -4.12 -6.99
CA LYS A 15 -1.48 -2.73 -7.34
C LYS A 15 -1.11 -1.93 -6.10
N ALA A 16 -1.92 -1.98 -5.05
CA ALA A 16 -1.68 -1.27 -3.80
C ALA A 16 -0.37 -1.73 -3.13
N LYS A 17 -0.09 -3.05 -3.13
CA LYS A 17 1.17 -3.59 -2.61
C LYS A 17 2.37 -3.05 -3.36
N ARG A 18 2.32 -3.00 -4.70
CA ARG A 18 3.39 -2.45 -5.52
C ARG A 18 3.67 -0.99 -5.15
N ILE A 19 2.63 -0.17 -5.07
CA ILE A 19 2.76 1.25 -4.70
C ILE A 19 3.35 1.40 -3.29
N ALA A 20 2.88 0.62 -2.32
CA ALA A 20 3.41 0.63 -0.96
C ALA A 20 4.91 0.28 -0.93
N SER A 21 5.34 -0.72 -1.70
CA SER A 21 6.76 -1.07 -1.82
C SER A 21 7.60 0.02 -2.50
N GLU A 22 7.08 0.67 -3.54
CA GLU A 22 7.75 1.80 -4.20
C GLU A 22 7.94 2.97 -3.21
N ARG A 23 6.90 3.33 -2.44
CA ARG A 23 7.00 4.41 -1.42
C ARG A 23 7.92 4.06 -0.26
N ALA A 24 7.97 2.79 0.13
CA ALA A 24 8.92 2.32 1.14
C ALA A 24 10.36 2.47 0.66
N GLY A 25 10.64 2.21 -0.63
CA GLY A 25 11.94 2.47 -1.24
C GLY A 25 12.31 3.95 -1.23
N GLU A 26 11.39 4.83 -1.63
CA GLU A 26 11.64 6.29 -1.59
C GLU A 26 11.96 6.79 -0.18
N LEU A 27 11.26 6.27 0.85
CA LEU A 27 11.52 6.62 2.24
C LEU A 27 12.86 6.06 2.74
N HIS A 28 13.24 4.85 2.30
CA HIS A 28 14.53 4.25 2.58
C HIS A 28 15.67 5.11 2.01
N ASP A 29 15.57 5.50 0.74
CA ASP A 29 16.60 6.29 0.06
C ASP A 29 16.78 7.68 0.72
N LEU A 30 15.69 8.27 1.22
CA LEU A 30 15.76 9.49 2.04
C LEU A 30 16.68 9.28 3.26
N VAL A 31 16.43 8.22 4.03
CA VAL A 31 17.14 7.95 5.28
C VAL A 31 18.58 7.53 5.05
N GLU A 32 18.86 6.72 4.02
CA GLU A 32 20.20 6.18 3.76
C GLU A 32 21.13 7.20 3.08
N GLU A 33 20.62 8.04 2.18
CA GLU A 33 21.49 8.80 1.28
C GLU A 33 21.37 10.32 1.41
N ARG A 34 20.21 10.83 1.84
CA ARG A 34 19.85 12.25 1.63
C ARG A 34 19.82 13.08 2.91
N LEU A 35 19.77 12.42 4.07
CA LEU A 35 19.83 13.10 5.36
C LEU A 35 21.28 13.41 5.78
N PRO A 36 21.51 14.53 6.49
CA PRO A 36 20.52 15.48 7.02
C PRO A 36 20.07 16.58 6.04
N GLN A 37 20.64 16.66 4.84
CA GLN A 37 20.41 17.80 3.92
C GLN A 37 18.95 17.90 3.44
N ALA A 38 18.25 16.77 3.29
CA ALA A 38 16.86 16.70 2.84
C ALA A 38 15.84 16.51 3.98
N PHE A 39 16.12 16.97 5.20
CA PHE A 39 15.26 16.72 6.36
C PHE A 39 13.81 17.22 6.19
N ASP A 40 13.60 18.30 5.44
CA ASP A 40 12.28 18.87 5.17
C ASP A 40 11.36 17.93 4.38
N GLU A 41 11.91 16.91 3.71
CA GLU A 41 11.15 15.93 2.95
C GLU A 41 10.60 14.78 3.81
N ILE A 42 11.10 14.62 5.04
CA ILE A 42 10.69 13.54 5.95
C ILE A 42 9.16 13.50 6.12
N PRO A 43 8.45 14.59 6.44
CA PRO A 43 7.01 14.52 6.68
C PRO A 43 6.24 14.08 5.43
N ALA A 44 6.64 14.56 4.25
CA ALA A 44 5.95 14.26 3.00
C ALA A 44 6.16 12.81 2.57
N LEU A 45 7.41 12.33 2.56
CA LEU A 45 7.74 10.95 2.16
C LEU A 45 7.23 9.92 3.18
N ALA A 46 7.32 10.22 4.48
CA ALA A 46 6.75 9.36 5.51
C ALA A 46 5.22 9.27 5.39
N LYS A 47 4.53 10.39 5.14
CA LYS A 47 3.07 10.40 4.96
C LYS A 47 2.66 9.63 3.71
N ALA A 48 3.35 9.82 2.59
CA ALA A 48 3.08 9.09 1.35
C ALA A 48 3.28 7.57 1.53
N CYS A 49 4.35 7.15 2.22
CA CYS A 49 4.59 5.75 2.53
C CYS A 49 3.50 5.19 3.47
N TYR A 50 3.14 5.92 4.52
CA TYR A 50 2.08 5.51 5.44
C TYR A 50 0.74 5.32 4.72
N ASP A 51 0.31 6.32 3.93
CA ASP A 51 -0.96 6.28 3.20
C ASP A 51 -1.03 5.10 2.22
N ALA A 52 0.08 4.81 1.52
CA ALA A 52 0.15 3.68 0.61
C ALA A 52 0.08 2.33 1.34
N CYS A 53 0.76 2.20 2.48
CA CYS A 53 0.70 1.02 3.33
C CYS A 53 -0.70 0.82 3.93
N GLN A 54 -1.33 1.89 4.41
CA GLN A 54 -2.69 1.87 4.93
C GLN A 54 -3.68 1.45 3.84
N HIS A 55 -3.60 2.07 2.65
CA HIS A 55 -4.48 1.70 1.54
C HIS A 55 -4.33 0.22 1.16
N TRP A 56 -3.10 -0.29 1.09
CA TRP A 56 -2.86 -1.72 0.85
C TRP A 56 -3.47 -2.61 1.93
N ALA A 57 -3.35 -2.23 3.21
CA ALA A 57 -3.94 -2.96 4.32
C ALA A 57 -5.47 -3.00 4.21
N ASP A 58 -6.10 -1.85 3.92
CA ASP A 58 -7.56 -1.72 3.80
C ASP A 58 -8.13 -2.59 2.67
N VAL A 59 -7.56 -2.52 1.46
CA VAL A 59 -8.05 -3.34 0.34
C VAL A 59 -7.73 -4.82 0.52
N THR A 60 -6.66 -5.16 1.24
CA THR A 60 -6.35 -6.55 1.59
C THR A 60 -7.37 -7.10 2.58
N GLN A 61 -7.79 -6.28 3.54
CA GLN A 61 -8.83 -6.66 4.49
C GLN A 61 -10.18 -6.85 3.78
N GLN A 62 -10.56 -5.93 2.89
CA GLN A 62 -11.77 -6.06 2.06
C GLN A 62 -11.76 -7.35 1.23
N LEU A 63 -10.62 -7.70 0.62
CA LEU A 63 -10.50 -8.96 -0.13
C LEU A 63 -10.71 -10.18 0.78
N LYS A 64 -10.11 -10.20 1.97
CA LYS A 64 -10.27 -11.32 2.92
C LYS A 64 -11.71 -11.50 3.36
N GLU A 65 -12.41 -10.40 3.64
CA GLU A 65 -13.82 -10.41 4.00
C GLU A 65 -14.70 -10.87 2.84
N ALA A 66 -14.38 -10.45 1.62
CA ALA A 66 -15.07 -10.90 0.42
C ALA A 66 -14.89 -12.40 0.16
N GLU A 67 -13.66 -12.91 0.33
CA GLU A 67 -13.34 -14.33 0.15
C GLU A 67 -14.03 -15.19 1.21
N SER A 68 -14.08 -14.75 2.47
CA SER A 68 -14.75 -15.52 3.54
C SER A 68 -16.27 -15.60 3.37
N VAL A 69 -16.90 -14.56 2.81
CA VAL A 69 -18.33 -14.55 2.49
C VAL A 69 -18.66 -15.39 1.27
N ALA A 70 -17.74 -15.56 0.32
CA ALA A 70 -17.94 -16.40 -0.87
C ALA A 70 -17.84 -17.91 -0.57
N ASP A 71 -17.17 -18.29 0.52
CA ASP A 71 -17.02 -19.68 0.98
C ASP A 71 -18.21 -20.19 1.83
N HIS A 72 -19.20 -19.33 2.15
CA HIS A 72 -20.41 -19.65 2.92
C HIS A 72 -21.68 -19.49 2.09
#